data_AF-A1SHT8-F1
#
_entry.id   AF-A1SHT8-F1
#
_cell.length_a   1.000
_cell.length_b   1.000
_cell.length_c   1.000
_cell.angle_alpha   90.00
_cell.angle_beta   90.00
_cell.angle_gamma   90.00
#
_symmetry.space_group_name_H-M   'P 1'
#
loop_
_entity.id
_entity.type
_entity.pdbx_description
1 polymer ?
#
loop_
_entity_poly.entity_id
_entity_poly.type
_entity_poly.pdbx_seq_one_letter_code
_entity_poly.pdbx_strand_id
1 'polypeptide(L)'
;MRVETASLRRVLTRAMAQRVMTDQVGVRFGIGGGVLLVLTGVAVGCGLSGAYGVSLLLVATTVLAATVDAPHALLLGLAGWAFATGFTVNTLGVLTFAPFDLLRLVVFVTAAALTGGIGEPT
;
A
#
# COMPACT_ATOMS: atom_id res chain seq x y z
N MET A 1 18.68 23.53 -33.16
CA MET A 1 17.27 23.61 -32.70
C MET A 1 16.41 22.34 -32.96
N ARG A 2 16.72 21.43 -33.92
CA ARG A 2 15.94 20.18 -34.16
C ARG A 2 16.13 19.04 -33.15
N VAL A 3 17.20 19.06 -32.35
CA VAL A 3 17.54 17.97 -31.41
C VAL A 3 16.68 18.04 -30.14
N GLU A 4 16.29 19.25 -29.71
CA GLU A 4 15.49 19.50 -28.51
C GLU A 4 14.06 18.95 -28.61
N THR A 5 13.42 19.10 -29.77
CA THR A 5 12.05 18.62 -30.00
C THR A 5 11.95 17.10 -30.03
N ALA A 6 12.99 16.40 -30.52
CA ALA A 6 13.04 14.94 -30.50
C ALA A 6 13.24 14.38 -29.08
N SER A 7 14.01 15.07 -28.24
CA SER A 7 14.19 14.72 -26.82
C SER A 7 12.88 14.88 -26.03
N LEU A 8 12.21 16.03 -26.19
CA LEU A 8 10.96 16.33 -25.51
C LEU A 8 9.85 15.32 -25.85
N ARG A 9 9.74 14.96 -27.14
CA ARG A 9 8.75 13.97 -27.60
C ARG A 9 9.00 12.60 -26.95
N ARG A 10 10.25 12.15 -26.83
CA ARG A 10 10.58 10.88 -26.16
C ARG A 10 10.25 10.90 -24.67
N VAL A 11 10.52 12.01 -23.99
CA VAL A 11 10.17 12.17 -22.56
C VAL A 11 8.66 12.10 -22.36
N LEU A 12 7.89 12.82 -23.19
CA LEU A 12 6.43 12.80 -23.15
C LEU A 12 5.86 11.42 -23.44
N THR A 13 6.36 10.71 -24.46
CA THR A 13 5.89 9.35 -24.78
C THR A 13 6.17 8.37 -23.64
N ARG A 14 7.35 8.46 -22.99
CA ARG A 14 7.67 7.64 -21.81
C ARG A 14 6.76 7.96 -20.63
N ALA A 15 6.54 9.24 -20.34
CA ALA A 15 5.65 9.67 -19.26
C ALA A 15 4.21 9.20 -19.49
N MET A 16 3.69 9.32 -20.72
CA MET A 16 2.35 8.82 -21.07
C MET A 16 2.26 7.29 -20.96
N ALA A 17 3.26 6.56 -21.47
CA ALA A 17 3.30 5.10 -21.37
C ALA A 17 3.37 4.64 -19.90
N GLN A 18 4.17 5.31 -19.08
CA GLN A 18 4.26 5.02 -17.65
C GLN A 18 2.92 5.30 -16.94
N ARG A 19 2.23 6.39 -17.31
CA ARG A 19 0.90 6.74 -16.77
C ARG A 19 -0.15 5.69 -17.12
N VAL A 20 -0.17 5.23 -18.38
CA VAL A 20 -1.05 4.13 -18.83
C VAL A 20 -0.74 2.83 -18.10
N MET A 21 0.53 2.54 -17.81
CA MET A 21 0.92 1.34 -17.08
C MET A 21 0.50 1.40 -15.61
N THR A 22 0.63 2.56 -14.96
CA THR A 22 0.13 2.78 -13.58
C THR A 22 -1.39 2.88 -13.48
N ASP A 23 -2.10 3.04 -14.60
CA ASP A 23 -3.57 3.04 -14.62
C ASP A 23 -4.14 1.64 -14.43
N GLN A 24 -3.33 0.60 -14.65
CA GLN A 24 -3.74 -0.76 -14.35
C GLN A 24 -3.85 -0.96 -12.84
N VAL A 25 -5.05 -1.31 -12.38
CA VAL A 25 -5.36 -1.59 -10.97
C VAL A 25 -4.36 -2.59 -10.35
N GLY A 26 -3.98 -3.64 -11.08
CA GLY A 26 -2.99 -4.61 -10.62
C GLY A 26 -1.60 -4.01 -10.36
N VAL A 27 -1.19 -3.01 -11.14
CA VAL A 27 0.08 -2.29 -10.93
C VAL A 27 0.00 -1.41 -9.69
N ARG A 28 -1.12 -0.70 -9.48
CA ARG A 28 -1.36 0.13 -8.28
C ARG A 28 -1.36 -0.73 -7.02
N PHE A 29 -2.03 -1.88 -7.08
CA PHE A 29 -2.01 -2.87 -6.01
C PHE A 29 -0.59 -3.36 -5.70
N GLY A 30 0.17 -3.74 -6.72
CA GLY A 30 1.56 -4.18 -6.57
C GLY A 30 2.46 -3.10 -5.95
N ILE A 31 2.33 -1.84 -6.40
CA ILE A 31 3.03 -0.69 -5.83
C ILE A 31 2.61 -0.50 -4.37
N GLY A 32 1.32 -0.57 -4.05
CA GLY A 32 0.81 -0.44 -2.69
C GLY A 32 1.40 -1.49 -1.75
N GLY A 33 1.43 -2.75 -2.17
CA GLY A 33 2.09 -3.83 -1.41
C GLY A 33 3.59 -3.57 -1.20
N GLY A 34 4.28 -3.10 -2.24
CA GLY A 34 5.69 -2.71 -2.15
C GLY A 34 5.96 -1.55 -1.19
N VAL A 35 5.10 -0.51 -1.21
CA VAL A 35 5.18 0.62 -0.28
C VAL A 35 4.96 0.17 1.15
N LEU A 36 3.97 -0.69 1.41
CA LEU A 36 3.75 -1.26 2.75
C LEU A 36 4.96 -2.04 3.25
N LEU A 37 5.59 -2.84 2.39
CA LEU A 37 6.81 -3.58 2.73
C LEU A 37 7.95 -2.63 3.11
N VAL A 38 8.19 -1.59 2.30
CA VAL A 38 9.24 -0.59 2.58
C VAL A 38 8.97 0.15 3.88
N LEU A 39 7.74 0.61 4.11
CA LEU A 39 7.34 1.28 5.34
C LEU A 39 7.49 0.38 6.56
N THR A 40 7.20 -0.91 6.42
CA THR A 40 7.43 -1.90 7.48
C THR A 40 8.91 -2.01 7.81
N GLY A 41 9.77 -2.10 6.79
CA GLY A 41 11.22 -2.11 6.98
C GLY A 41 11.74 -0.85 7.67
N VAL A 42 11.23 0.33 7.29
CA VAL A 42 11.57 1.61 7.93
C VAL A 42 11.09 1.63 9.38
N ALA A 43 9.86 1.22 9.66
CA ALA A 43 9.31 1.19 11.01
C ALA A 43 10.16 0.29 11.93
N VAL A 44 10.47 -0.93 11.48
CA VAL A 44 11.32 -1.86 12.23
C VAL A 44 12.74 -1.31 12.38
N GLY A 45 13.34 -0.82 11.31
CA GLY A 45 14.71 -0.28 11.31
C GLY A 45 14.88 0.94 12.22
N CYS A 46 13.83 1.74 12.38
CA CYS A 46 13.80 2.88 13.30
C CYS A 46 13.30 2.54 14.71
N GLY A 47 12.94 1.29 15.00
CA GLY A 47 12.42 0.87 16.31
C GLY A 47 10.99 1.35 16.61
N LEU A 48 10.20 1.72 15.60
CA LEU A 48 8.78 2.05 15.71
C LEU A 48 7.95 0.78 15.89
N SER A 49 7.93 0.26 17.12
CA SER A 49 7.18 -0.95 17.49
C SER A 49 5.84 -0.64 18.15
N GLY A 50 5.02 -1.68 18.31
CA GLY A 50 3.73 -1.61 19.00
C GLY A 50 2.74 -0.67 18.30
N ALA A 51 2.09 0.20 19.07
CA ALA A 51 1.02 1.06 18.57
C ALA A 51 1.47 1.99 17.45
N TYR A 52 2.69 2.56 17.51
CA TYR A 52 3.17 3.50 16.50
C TYR A 52 3.37 2.86 15.13
N GLY A 53 3.99 1.68 15.09
CA GLY A 53 4.18 0.92 13.84
C GLY A 53 2.84 0.46 13.26
N VAL A 54 1.93 -0.02 14.11
CA VAL A 54 0.57 -0.40 13.70
C VAL A 54 -0.19 0.78 13.11
N SER A 55 -0.19 1.93 13.78
CA SER A 55 -0.88 3.14 13.29
C SER A 55 -0.31 3.64 11.97
N LEU A 56 1.02 3.64 11.80
CA LEU A 56 1.67 4.02 10.55
C LEU A 56 1.20 3.14 9.39
N LEU A 57 1.26 1.82 9.58
CA LEU A 57 0.88 0.86 8.54
C LEU A 57 -0.62 0.87 8.26
N LEU A 58 -1.46 1.11 9.27
CA LEU A 58 -2.89 1.28 9.09
C LEU A 58 -3.19 2.50 8.20
N VAL A 59 -2.64 3.66 8.54
CA VAL A 59 -2.81 4.89 7.75
C VAL A 59 -2.32 4.71 6.32
N ALA A 60 -1.13 4.13 6.14
CA ALA A 60 -0.59 3.84 4.81
C ALA A 60 -1.51 2.89 4.02
N THR A 61 -2.02 1.84 4.65
CA THR A 61 -2.95 0.89 4.03
C THR A 61 -4.23 1.58 3.57
N THR A 62 -4.83 2.42 4.41
CA THR A 62 -6.04 3.18 4.07
C THR A 62 -5.81 4.13 2.90
N VAL A 63 -4.70 4.87 2.89
CA VAL A 63 -4.36 5.78 1.80
C VAL A 63 -4.14 5.04 0.48
N LEU A 64 -3.45 3.89 0.52
CA LEU A 64 -3.19 3.09 -0.67
C LEU A 64 -4.44 2.38 -1.17
N ALA A 65 -5.30 1.90 -0.27
CA ALA A 65 -6.58 1.26 -0.61
C ALA A 65 -7.51 2.20 -1.38
N ALA A 66 -7.49 3.51 -1.08
CA ALA A 66 -8.24 4.51 -1.83
C ALA A 66 -7.90 4.59 -3.32
N THR A 67 -6.79 3.98 -3.72
CA THR A 67 -6.28 3.97 -5.09
C THR A 67 -6.56 2.66 -5.84
N VAL A 68 -7.34 1.74 -5.28
CA VAL A 68 -7.65 0.47 -5.97
C VAL A 68 -9.13 0.14 -5.79
N ASP A 69 -9.64 -0.78 -6.61
CA ASP A 69 -10.97 -1.35 -6.47
C ASP A 69 -11.10 -2.17 -5.17
N ALA A 70 -12.34 -2.47 -4.78
CA ALA A 70 -12.65 -3.11 -3.50
C ALA A 70 -11.93 -4.47 -3.28
N PRO A 71 -11.86 -5.39 -4.26
CA PRO A 71 -11.12 -6.65 -4.09
C PRO A 71 -9.63 -6.44 -3.75
N HIS A 72 -8.94 -5.56 -4.45
CA HIS A 72 -7.53 -5.28 -4.20
C HIS A 72 -7.34 -4.46 -2.91
N ALA A 73 -8.30 -3.61 -2.55
CA ALA A 73 -8.31 -2.91 -1.26
C ALA A 73 -8.39 -3.90 -0.09
N LEU A 74 -9.25 -4.93 -0.18
CA LEU A 74 -9.32 -5.99 0.83
C LEU A 74 -7.98 -6.74 0.96
N LEU A 75 -7.35 -7.08 -0.16
CA LEU A 75 -6.03 -7.71 -0.16
C LEU A 75 -4.95 -6.81 0.44
N LEU A 76 -4.99 -5.50 0.19
CA LEU A 76 -4.11 -4.52 0.84
C LEU A 76 -4.36 -4.45 2.35
N GLY A 77 -5.62 -4.50 2.78
CA GLY A 77 -6.00 -4.60 4.19
C GLY A 77 -5.37 -5.82 4.87
N LEU A 78 -5.46 -6.99 4.23
CA LEU A 78 -4.83 -8.22 4.72
C LEU A 78 -3.30 -8.10 4.77
N ALA A 79 -2.68 -7.55 3.72
CA ALA A 79 -1.23 -7.35 3.68
C ALA A 79 -0.76 -6.38 4.76
N GLY A 80 -1.44 -5.24 4.92
CA GLY A 80 -1.15 -4.25 5.95
C GLY A 80 -1.24 -4.83 7.36
N TRP A 81 -2.29 -5.62 7.64
CA TRP A 81 -2.40 -6.35 8.89
C TRP A 81 -1.25 -7.34 9.10
N ALA A 82 -0.91 -8.12 8.07
CA ALA A 82 0.14 -9.11 8.15
C ALA A 82 1.51 -8.46 8.44
N PHE A 83 1.80 -7.33 7.79
CA PHE A 83 3.01 -6.58 8.05
C PHE A 83 3.03 -5.96 9.45
N ALA A 84 1.93 -5.33 9.88
CA ALA A 84 1.83 -4.73 11.21
C ALA A 84 1.97 -5.79 12.31
N THR A 85 1.19 -6.87 12.24
CA THR A 85 1.23 -7.94 13.23
C THR A 85 2.57 -8.67 13.22
N GLY A 86 3.05 -9.05 12.04
CA GLY A 86 4.27 -9.85 11.89
C GLY A 86 5.56 -9.14 12.29
N PHE A 87 5.63 -7.82 12.09
CA PHE A 87 6.89 -7.08 12.23
C PHE A 87 6.87 -5.96 13.28
N THR A 88 5.72 -5.34 13.54
CA THR A 88 5.63 -4.23 14.51
C THR A 88 5.11 -4.67 15.88
N VAL A 89 4.26 -5.70 15.92
CA VAL A 89 3.75 -6.30 17.16
C VAL A 89 4.59 -7.51 17.54
N ASN A 90 4.73 -8.45 16.60
CA ASN A 90 5.60 -9.60 16.72
C ASN A 90 6.93 -9.32 16.01
N THR A 91 7.87 -10.25 16.16
CA THR A 91 9.18 -10.19 15.52
C THR A 91 9.28 -11.21 14.39
N LEU A 92 10.10 -10.90 13.38
CA LEU A 92 10.46 -11.82 12.29
C LEU A 92 9.30 -12.28 11.40
N GLY A 93 8.21 -11.51 11.33
CA GLY A 93 7.08 -11.81 10.44
C GLY A 93 6.09 -12.83 10.98
N VAL A 94 6.14 -13.16 12.29
CA VAL A 94 5.25 -14.17 12.88
C VAL A 94 3.82 -13.66 12.96
N LEU A 95 2.90 -14.34 12.29
CA LEU A 95 1.47 -14.05 12.37
C LEU A 95 0.82 -14.89 13.47
N THR A 96 0.06 -14.21 14.31
CA THR A 96 -0.74 -14.82 15.37
C THR A 96 -2.21 -14.46 15.16
N PHE A 97 -3.09 -15.35 15.61
CA PHE A 97 -4.53 -15.12 15.62
C PHE A 97 -5.04 -14.93 17.05
N ALA A 98 -4.23 -14.26 17.89
CA ALA A 98 -4.68 -13.89 19.23
C ALA A 98 -5.84 -12.88 19.11
N PRO A 99 -6.68 -12.71 20.15
CA PRO A 99 -7.85 -11.85 20.08
C PRO A 99 -7.56 -10.42 19.60
N PHE A 100 -6.46 -9.81 20.06
CA PHE A 100 -6.06 -8.48 19.63
C PHE A 100 -5.55 -8.43 18.17
N ASP A 101 -4.98 -9.52 17.66
CA ASP A 101 -4.55 -9.58 16.25
C ASP A 101 -5.74 -9.71 15.31
N LEU A 102 -6.78 -10.45 15.73
CA LEU A 102 -8.06 -10.51 15.02
C LEU A 102 -8.75 -9.15 15.00
N LEU A 103 -8.71 -8.39 16.10
CA LEU A 103 -9.21 -7.02 16.11
C LEU A 103 -8.44 -6.12 15.12
N ARG A 104 -7.11 -6.22 15.09
CA ARG A 104 -6.29 -5.50 14.10
C ARG A 104 -6.65 -5.91 12.67
N LEU A 105 -6.82 -7.21 12.41
CA LEU A 105 -7.23 -7.72 11.11
C LEU A 105 -8.54 -7.06 10.65
N VAL A 106 -9.57 -7.09 11.50
CA VAL A 106 -10.87 -6.47 11.21
C VAL A 106 -10.71 -4.99 10.94
N VAL A 107 -9.93 -4.27 11.75
CA VAL A 107 -9.71 -2.82 11.58
C VAL A 107 -9.03 -2.53 10.25
N PHE A 108 -7.94 -3.22 9.90
CA PHE A 108 -7.23 -3.01 8.64
C PHE A 108 -8.10 -3.31 7.42
N VAL A 109 -8.76 -4.46 7.42
CA VAL A 109 -9.62 -4.89 6.30
C VAL A 109 -10.81 -3.94 6.14
N THR A 110 -11.44 -3.56 7.24
CA THR A 110 -12.61 -2.65 7.20
C THR A 110 -12.19 -1.25 6.78
N ALA A 111 -11.08 -0.72 7.31
CA ALA A 111 -10.57 0.58 6.89
C ALA A 111 -10.24 0.58 5.38
N ALA A 112 -9.56 -0.45 4.89
CA ALA A 112 -9.26 -0.58 3.48
C ALA A 112 -10.53 -0.70 2.62
N ALA A 113 -11.48 -1.55 3.02
CA ALA A 113 -12.76 -1.75 2.33
C ALA A 113 -13.60 -0.47 2.22
N LEU A 114 -13.68 0.30 3.32
CA LEU A 114 -14.41 1.58 3.34
C LEU A 114 -13.78 2.64 2.46
N THR A 115 -12.48 2.51 2.16
CA THR A 115 -11.77 3.46 1.30
C THR A 115 -11.58 2.99 -0.14
N GLY A 116 -11.68 1.68 -0.40
CA GLY A 116 -11.53 1.10 -1.74
C GLY A 116 -12.44 1.76 -2.75
N GLY A 117 -11.88 2.21 -3.87
CA GLY A 117 -12.63 2.82 -4.97
C GLY A 117 -13.01 4.29 -4.80
N ILE A 118 -12.66 4.97 -3.70
CA ILE A 118 -12.94 6.42 -3.54
C ILE A 118 -12.24 7.25 -4.65
N GLY A 119 -11.12 6.76 -5.19
CA GLY A 119 -10.37 7.43 -6.26
C GLY A 119 -10.78 7.06 -7.70
N GLU A 120 -11.79 6.23 -7.93
CA GLU A 120 -12.28 5.91 -9.28
C GLU A 120 -13.41 6.88 -9.67
N PRO A 121 -13.22 7.73 -10.70
CA PRO A 121 -14.34 8.44 -11.29
C PRO A 121 -15.22 7.42 -12.03
N THR A 122 -16.49 7.30 -11.60
CA THR A 122 -17.56 6.61 -12.33
C THR A 122 -17.74 7.19 -13.73
#